data_AF-A0A816DGF4-F1
#
_entry.id   AF-A0A816DGF4-F1
#
_cell.length_a   1.000
_cell.length_b   1.000
_cell.length_c   1.000
_cell.angle_alpha   90.00
_cell.angle_beta   90.00
_cell.angle_gamma   90.00
#
_symmetry.space_group_name_H-M   'P 1'
#
loop_
_entity.id
_entity.type
_entity.pdbx_description
1 polymer ?
#
loop_
_entity_poly.entity_id
_entity_poly.type
_entity_poly.pdbx_seq_one_letter_code
_entity_poly.pdbx_strand_id
1 'polypeptide(L)'
;METDFETQLASNDSIITDSASFLPGDSSTFINSITSPTDFISEEIYRKRIMDHVHDLKTELQTGCHLDWLNEYEPSKHNPKIELNLLLHGVIRERTLLELALSKGINFSNDEQIIAEIFQNDYCLLQRICQELVSDQRQQRIIYTEILFRPDIFNFGTINSNIKLKDVIKMLIDCIRFFTTNNLVNGETNHLTESNPILNRTTMDTLTPTNINLLPIHIKIILSCNWKNVKSFNQFICLARTHPNEIVGIDFYGDEDDCRQYWHDFCKYTKILRYYHIQYQASMNNYRDLQLIDDVVNGLKIERLSEAYEIILSSKHMENILVKHDVHLILCPTSDYYAIANSQLDNILSTNRKKRKHQSTSSLANSNNEKDSSDIPSFCLINYLQSNLINYSIASSSPIRYKQNLSFIYQYLLDKNKKNFTCEHMQWLNENALKSSFASQQLKTKLINYMRKNYTNCYKQTILLQQFRQTTDKWQQEMNDTIDRNAQIAIDLAMKIHKEKLIKRQMHRQEIQTKLFEEDNDDSQQE
;
A
#
# COMPACT_ATOMS: atom_id res chain seq x y z
N MET A 1 -28.40 -30.39 -4.25
CA MET A 1 -27.58 -30.16 -5.46
C MET A 1 -26.12 -30.45 -5.11
N GLU A 2 -25.86 -31.67 -4.64
CA GLU A 2 -24.55 -32.15 -4.20
C GLU A 2 -24.53 -33.65 -4.54
N THR A 3 -24.24 -33.99 -5.80
CA THR A 3 -23.89 -35.39 -6.21
C THR A 3 -23.18 -35.52 -7.56
N ASP A 4 -22.79 -34.45 -8.27
CA ASP A 4 -22.29 -34.57 -9.66
C ASP A 4 -20.83 -34.14 -9.88
N PHE A 5 -19.92 -34.34 -8.91
CA PHE A 5 -18.50 -33.95 -9.09
C PHE A 5 -17.47 -35.07 -9.05
N GLU A 6 -17.87 -36.34 -8.89
CA GLU A 6 -16.91 -37.46 -8.77
C GLU A 6 -16.65 -38.26 -10.06
N THR A 7 -17.23 -37.88 -11.21
CA THR A 7 -17.13 -38.68 -12.45
C THR A 7 -16.31 -38.08 -13.60
N GLN A 8 -15.52 -37.01 -13.38
CA GLN A 8 -14.69 -36.40 -14.43
C GLN A 8 -13.17 -36.49 -14.24
N LEU A 9 -12.67 -37.28 -13.29
CA LEU A 9 -11.22 -37.44 -13.05
C LEU A 9 -10.62 -38.78 -13.49
N ALA A 10 -11.36 -39.64 -14.19
CA ALA A 10 -10.93 -41.01 -14.53
C ALA A 10 -10.63 -41.28 -16.01
N SER A 11 -10.32 -40.26 -16.84
CA SER A 11 -10.10 -40.50 -18.28
C SER A 11 -9.02 -39.62 -18.93
N ASN A 12 -7.84 -39.48 -18.30
CA ASN A 12 -6.67 -38.86 -18.95
C ASN A 12 -5.34 -39.58 -18.62
N ASP A 13 -5.38 -40.89 -18.41
CA ASP A 13 -4.18 -41.74 -18.34
C ASP A 13 -3.84 -42.30 -19.72
N SER A 14 -3.38 -41.43 -20.62
CA SER A 14 -2.54 -41.82 -21.75
C SER A 14 -1.98 -40.57 -22.40
N ILE A 15 -0.68 -40.57 -22.71
CA ILE A 15 0.11 -39.49 -23.34
C ILE A 15 0.81 -38.57 -22.32
N ILE A 16 1.80 -39.09 -21.59
CA ILE A 16 3.15 -38.49 -21.44
C ILE A 16 4.15 -39.63 -21.19
N THR A 17 4.71 -40.18 -22.26
CA THR A 17 5.98 -40.92 -22.21
C THR A 17 6.92 -40.19 -23.14
N ASP A 18 7.58 -39.15 -22.63
CA ASP A 18 8.84 -38.63 -23.16
C ASP A 18 9.37 -37.58 -22.17
N SER A 19 10.18 -38.03 -21.23
CA SER A 19 11.05 -37.17 -20.43
C SER A 19 12.38 -37.88 -20.24
N ALA A 20 13.17 -37.89 -21.32
CA ALA A 20 14.57 -38.27 -21.30
C ALA A 20 15.43 -37.00 -21.04
N SER A 21 16.37 -37.16 -20.10
CA SER A 21 17.61 -36.40 -19.90
C SER A 21 17.51 -34.89 -19.63
N PHE A 22 17.37 -34.54 -18.35
CA PHE A 22 18.14 -33.43 -17.74
C PHE A 22 19.12 -34.06 -16.74
N LEU A 23 20.35 -34.33 -17.19
CA LEU A 23 21.48 -34.62 -16.32
C LEU A 23 22.34 -33.37 -16.27
N PRO A 24 22.68 -32.82 -15.09
CA PRO A 24 23.69 -31.78 -15.00
C PRO A 24 25.06 -32.39 -15.32
N GLY A 25 25.92 -31.56 -15.90
CA GLY A 25 27.16 -31.95 -16.58
C GLY A 25 28.18 -32.75 -15.75
N ASP A 26 28.94 -33.54 -16.49
CA ASP A 26 30.22 -34.19 -16.18
C ASP A 26 30.63 -34.34 -14.69
N SER A 27 30.04 -35.33 -14.02
CA SER A 27 30.53 -35.88 -12.75
C SER A 27 31.95 -36.47 -12.83
N SER A 28 32.52 -36.56 -14.03
CA SER A 28 33.86 -37.09 -14.32
C SER A 28 34.99 -36.12 -13.91
N THR A 29 34.73 -34.82 -13.85
CA THR A 29 35.74 -33.80 -13.53
C THR A 29 36.05 -33.70 -12.02
N PHE A 30 35.07 -33.97 -11.15
CA PHE A 30 35.26 -33.90 -9.70
C PHE A 30 36.14 -35.02 -9.15
N ILE A 31 36.02 -36.24 -9.70
CA ILE A 31 36.85 -37.38 -9.28
C ILE A 31 38.33 -37.16 -9.65
N ASN A 32 38.60 -36.49 -10.78
CA ASN A 32 39.95 -36.28 -11.28
C ASN A 32 40.72 -35.14 -10.59
N SER A 33 40.04 -34.17 -9.97
CA SER A 33 40.71 -33.06 -9.26
C SER A 33 41.22 -33.45 -7.85
N ILE A 34 40.86 -34.63 -7.36
CA ILE A 34 41.15 -35.12 -6.00
C ILE A 34 42.38 -36.05 -5.95
N THR A 35 42.91 -36.51 -7.09
CA THR A 35 43.88 -37.63 -7.15
C THR A 35 45.36 -37.24 -7.25
N SER A 36 45.75 -36.01 -6.87
CA SER A 36 47.16 -35.63 -6.78
C SER A 36 47.93 -36.57 -5.80
N PRO A 37 49.01 -37.26 -6.21
CA PRO A 37 49.61 -38.33 -5.41
C PRO A 37 50.40 -37.90 -4.16
N THR A 38 50.63 -36.60 -3.91
CA THR A 38 51.67 -36.15 -2.98
C THR A 38 51.19 -35.60 -1.64
N ASP A 39 49.91 -35.31 -1.45
CA ASP A 39 49.47 -34.63 -0.22
C ASP A 39 48.67 -35.57 0.69
N PHE A 40 49.18 -35.79 1.90
CA PHE A 40 48.40 -36.28 3.05
C PHE A 40 47.38 -35.21 3.42
N ILE A 41 46.30 -35.13 2.65
CA ILE A 41 45.14 -34.33 3.02
C ILE A 41 44.46 -35.07 4.19
N SER A 42 44.35 -34.41 5.34
CA SER A 42 43.63 -35.00 6.48
C SER A 42 42.19 -35.29 6.10
N GLU A 43 41.63 -36.36 6.68
CA GLU A 43 40.22 -36.76 6.52
C GLU A 43 39.26 -35.57 6.68
N GLU A 44 39.60 -34.65 7.58
CA GLU A 44 38.85 -33.43 7.87
C GLU A 44 38.81 -32.43 6.70
N ILE A 45 39.93 -32.22 5.99
CA ILE A 45 39.97 -31.34 4.81
C ILE A 45 39.18 -31.94 3.65
N TYR A 46 39.22 -33.27 3.50
CA TYR A 46 38.45 -33.96 2.45
C TYR A 46 36.94 -33.84 2.70
N ARG A 47 36.51 -34.08 3.94
CA ARG A 47 35.11 -33.89 4.37
C ARG A 47 34.63 -32.47 4.16
N LYS A 48 35.47 -31.48 4.49
CA LYS A 48 35.16 -30.06 4.29
C LYS A 48 34.86 -29.72 2.83
N ARG A 49 35.71 -30.16 1.88
CA ARG A 49 35.51 -29.89 0.44
C ARG A 49 34.20 -30.44 -0.12
N ILE A 50 33.76 -31.61 0.34
CA ILE A 50 32.48 -32.19 -0.07
C ILE A 50 31.32 -31.34 0.47
N MET A 51 31.38 -30.92 1.73
CA MET A 51 30.34 -30.10 2.35
C MET A 51 30.25 -28.70 1.71
N ASP A 52 31.40 -28.11 1.34
CA ASP A 52 31.43 -26.83 0.61
C ASP A 52 30.71 -26.97 -0.76
N HIS A 53 30.96 -28.05 -1.50
CA HIS A 53 30.29 -28.27 -2.79
C HIS A 53 28.78 -28.55 -2.65
N VAL A 54 28.37 -29.28 -1.60
CA VAL A 54 26.95 -29.47 -1.26
C VAL A 54 26.29 -28.13 -0.91
N HIS A 55 27.00 -27.24 -0.23
CA HIS A 55 26.51 -25.90 0.07
C HIS A 55 26.30 -25.06 -1.18
N ASP A 56 27.22 -25.10 -2.14
CA ASP A 56 27.09 -24.41 -3.42
C ASP A 56 25.86 -24.90 -4.20
N LEU A 57 25.66 -26.23 -4.29
CA LEU A 57 24.49 -26.82 -4.94
C LEU A 57 23.17 -26.42 -4.26
N LYS A 58 23.13 -26.37 -2.92
CA LYS A 58 21.96 -25.89 -2.18
C LYS A 58 21.66 -24.42 -2.48
N THR A 59 22.70 -23.61 -2.64
CA THR A 59 22.58 -22.17 -2.95
C THR A 59 22.06 -21.96 -4.37
N GLU A 60 22.55 -22.73 -5.34
CA GLU A 60 22.09 -22.67 -6.74
C GLU A 60 20.63 -23.14 -6.90
N LEU A 61 20.21 -24.16 -6.14
CA LEU A 61 18.81 -24.60 -6.09
C LEU A 61 17.89 -23.56 -5.46
N GLN A 62 18.36 -22.83 -4.44
CA GLN A 62 17.61 -21.76 -3.79
C GLN A 62 17.42 -20.54 -4.70
N THR A 63 18.40 -20.23 -5.55
CA THR A 63 18.34 -19.07 -6.47
C THR A 63 17.66 -19.39 -7.80
N GLY A 64 17.70 -20.65 -8.26
CA GLY A 64 17.06 -21.08 -9.52
C GLY A 64 15.53 -21.15 -9.46
N CYS A 65 14.94 -21.37 -8.29
CA CYS A 65 13.49 -21.36 -8.09
C CYS A 65 12.98 -19.95 -7.80
N HIS A 66 13.06 -19.03 -8.78
CA HIS A 66 12.44 -17.71 -8.70
C HIS A 66 10.91 -17.84 -8.69
N LEU A 67 10.37 -18.13 -7.51
CA LEU A 67 8.94 -18.08 -7.20
C LEU A 67 8.45 -16.65 -6.93
N ASP A 68 9.11 -15.65 -7.51
CA ASP A 68 8.78 -14.24 -7.28
C ASP A 68 7.35 -13.92 -7.69
N TRP A 69 6.82 -14.62 -8.69
CA TRP A 69 5.42 -14.53 -9.09
C TRP A 69 4.42 -14.94 -7.98
N LEU A 70 4.81 -15.81 -7.02
CA LEU A 70 3.99 -16.12 -5.84
C LEU A 70 4.00 -15.00 -4.79
N ASN A 71 4.96 -14.06 -4.87
CA ASN A 71 5.00 -12.87 -4.03
C ASN A 71 4.20 -11.70 -4.64
N GLU A 72 3.74 -11.80 -5.89
CA GLU A 72 3.10 -10.68 -6.60
C GLU A 72 1.65 -10.38 -6.18
N TYR A 73 0.97 -11.32 -5.50
CA TYR A 73 -0.38 -11.05 -5.04
C TYR A 73 -0.36 -10.12 -3.81
N GLU A 74 -0.46 -8.83 -4.07
CA GLU A 74 -0.66 -7.80 -3.05
C GLU A 74 -2.15 -7.47 -2.93
N PRO A 75 -2.82 -7.83 -1.81
CA PRO A 75 -4.24 -7.54 -1.60
C PRO A 75 -4.57 -6.05 -1.72
N SER A 76 -3.64 -5.19 -1.30
CA SER A 76 -3.73 -3.73 -1.39
C SER A 76 -3.88 -3.23 -2.83
N LYS A 77 -3.24 -3.89 -3.81
CA LYS A 77 -3.29 -3.54 -5.24
C LYS A 77 -4.48 -4.16 -5.96
N HIS A 78 -4.89 -5.37 -5.57
CA HIS A 78 -5.84 -6.17 -6.34
C HIS A 78 -7.28 -6.06 -5.85
N ASN A 79 -7.51 -5.84 -4.55
CA ASN A 79 -8.85 -5.84 -3.99
C ASN A 79 -9.58 -4.50 -4.21
N PRO A 80 -10.91 -4.53 -4.42
CA PRO A 80 -11.70 -3.32 -4.56
C PRO A 80 -11.69 -2.51 -3.26
N LYS A 81 -11.59 -1.19 -3.38
CA LYS A 81 -11.51 -0.26 -2.25
C LYS A 81 -12.56 0.84 -2.31
N ILE A 82 -12.81 1.45 -1.16
CA ILE A 82 -13.76 2.55 -0.93
C ILE A 82 -13.01 3.71 -0.28
N GLU A 83 -13.22 4.93 -0.78
CA GLU A 83 -12.54 6.13 -0.28
C GLU A 83 -13.55 7.23 0.07
N LEU A 84 -13.66 7.65 1.34
CA LEU A 84 -14.69 8.60 1.80
C LEU A 84 -14.21 10.03 2.09
N ASN A 85 -12.91 10.28 2.00
CA ASN A 85 -12.32 11.57 2.35
C ASN A 85 -11.13 11.85 1.43
N LEU A 86 -11.43 12.29 0.20
CA LEU A 86 -10.44 12.62 -0.82
C LEU A 86 -10.60 14.07 -1.28
N LEU A 87 -9.63 14.93 -0.99
CA LEU A 87 -9.66 16.34 -1.40
C LEU A 87 -9.39 16.45 -2.90
N LEU A 88 -10.26 17.13 -3.65
CA LEU A 88 -10.09 17.26 -5.11
C LEU A 88 -8.79 17.97 -5.49
N HIS A 89 -8.39 18.99 -4.73
CA HIS A 89 -7.11 19.66 -4.98
C HIS A 89 -5.91 18.80 -4.53
N GLY A 90 -6.14 17.84 -3.62
CA GLY A 90 -5.13 16.92 -3.11
C GLY A 90 -4.79 15.75 -4.04
N VAL A 91 -5.46 15.65 -5.20
CA VAL A 91 -5.25 14.60 -6.23
C VAL A 91 -4.65 15.12 -7.54
N ILE A 92 -4.34 16.42 -7.65
CA ILE A 92 -3.78 17.04 -8.85
C ILE A 92 -2.31 16.65 -9.03
N ARG A 93 -2.00 15.68 -9.89
CA ARG A 93 -0.64 15.12 -10.03
C ARG A 93 0.44 16.20 -10.00
N GLU A 94 1.54 15.94 -9.28
CA GLU A 94 2.67 16.88 -9.16
C GLU A 94 3.16 17.37 -10.54
N ARG A 95 3.25 16.45 -11.52
CA ARG A 95 3.58 16.78 -12.91
C ARG A 95 2.60 17.78 -13.53
N THR A 96 1.30 17.62 -13.29
CA THR A 96 0.26 18.52 -13.79
C THR A 96 0.38 19.90 -13.16
N LEU A 97 0.60 19.97 -11.84
CA LEU A 97 0.88 21.25 -11.16
C LEU A 97 2.14 21.94 -11.72
N LEU A 98 3.23 21.19 -11.91
CA LEU A 98 4.49 21.66 -12.51
C LEU A 98 4.28 22.23 -13.91
N GLU A 99 3.64 21.48 -14.81
CA GLU A 99 3.36 21.92 -16.17
C GLU A 99 2.53 23.21 -16.23
N LEU A 100 1.54 23.34 -15.34
CA LEU A 100 0.64 24.49 -15.29
C LEU A 100 1.28 25.72 -14.66
N ALA A 101 2.05 25.54 -13.60
CA ALA A 101 2.78 26.65 -13.00
C ALA A 101 3.83 27.19 -13.97
N LEU A 102 4.56 26.31 -14.67
CA LEU A 102 5.52 26.70 -15.71
C LEU A 102 4.85 27.42 -16.87
N SER A 103 3.71 26.94 -17.35
CA SER A 103 2.99 27.61 -18.46
C SER A 103 2.43 28.98 -18.09
N LYS A 104 2.17 29.22 -16.80
CA LYS A 104 1.69 30.51 -16.27
C LYS A 104 2.78 31.40 -15.68
N GLY A 105 4.03 30.95 -15.64
CA GLY A 105 5.13 31.69 -15.01
C GLY A 105 4.96 31.87 -13.50
N ILE A 106 4.25 30.97 -12.82
CA ILE A 106 4.02 30.98 -11.37
C ILE A 106 5.20 30.32 -10.68
N ASN A 107 5.77 30.98 -9.66
CA ASN A 107 6.84 30.42 -8.84
C ASN A 107 6.29 29.42 -7.82
N PHE A 108 7.01 28.33 -7.60
CA PHE A 108 6.66 27.31 -6.61
C PHE A 108 6.97 27.77 -5.18
N SER A 109 5.95 28.24 -4.45
CA SER A 109 6.06 28.60 -3.03
C SER A 109 5.20 27.74 -2.11
N ASN A 110 3.94 27.49 -2.48
CA ASN A 110 2.96 26.71 -1.70
C ASN A 110 1.90 26.09 -2.63
N ASP A 111 1.66 24.78 -2.53
CA ASP A 111 0.72 24.02 -3.37
C ASP A 111 -0.69 24.65 -3.42
N GLU A 112 -1.26 25.04 -2.27
CA GLU A 112 -2.62 25.61 -2.23
C GLU A 112 -2.69 26.98 -2.91
N GLN A 113 -1.66 27.80 -2.76
CA GLN A 113 -1.57 29.09 -3.43
C GLN A 113 -1.40 28.92 -4.94
N ILE A 114 -0.54 27.98 -5.34
CA ILE A 114 -0.32 27.63 -6.75
C ILE A 114 -1.61 27.13 -7.38
N ILE A 115 -2.36 26.26 -6.68
CA ILE A 115 -3.69 25.81 -7.13
C ILE A 115 -4.63 27.01 -7.27
N ALA A 116 -4.71 27.89 -6.28
CA ALA A 116 -5.58 29.06 -6.33
C ALA A 116 -5.25 30.01 -7.50
N GLU A 117 -3.97 30.19 -7.83
CA GLU A 117 -3.51 31.02 -8.95
C GLU A 117 -3.71 30.34 -10.30
N ILE A 118 -3.41 29.03 -10.39
CA ILE A 118 -3.57 28.25 -11.61
C ILE A 118 -5.04 28.15 -12.02
N PHE A 119 -5.97 28.02 -11.08
CA PHE A 119 -7.39 27.77 -11.42
C PHE A 119 -8.18 29.01 -11.79
N GLN A 120 -7.57 30.20 -11.76
CA GLN A 120 -8.25 31.43 -12.17
C GLN A 120 -8.67 31.33 -13.66
N ASN A 121 -9.94 30.98 -13.88
CA ASN A 121 -10.64 30.93 -15.16
C ASN A 121 -10.23 29.83 -16.15
N ASP A 122 -9.60 28.74 -15.70
CA ASP A 122 -9.19 27.63 -16.58
C ASP A 122 -10.08 26.39 -16.42
N TYR A 123 -11.06 26.25 -17.31
CA TYR A 123 -11.98 25.12 -17.31
C TYR A 123 -11.37 23.82 -17.85
N CYS A 124 -10.45 23.94 -18.82
CA CYS A 124 -9.75 22.80 -19.41
C CYS A 124 -8.94 22.06 -18.35
N LEU A 125 -8.42 22.80 -17.37
CA LEU A 125 -7.74 22.22 -16.23
C LEU A 125 -8.65 21.32 -15.38
N LEU A 126 -9.87 21.76 -15.05
CA LEU A 126 -10.76 20.94 -14.23
C LEU A 126 -11.10 19.61 -14.94
N GLN A 127 -11.25 19.65 -16.26
CA GLN A 127 -11.43 18.45 -17.08
C GLN A 127 -10.23 17.50 -16.97
N ARG A 128 -9.00 18.03 -17.13
CA ARG A 128 -7.76 17.25 -16.98
C ARG A 128 -7.66 16.60 -15.60
N ILE A 129 -8.00 17.34 -14.55
CA ILE A 129 -7.95 16.83 -13.17
C ILE A 129 -8.99 15.74 -12.93
N CYS A 130 -10.20 15.88 -13.49
CA CYS A 130 -11.20 14.82 -13.41
C CYS A 130 -10.72 13.54 -14.14
N GLN A 131 -10.05 13.69 -15.28
CA GLN A 131 -9.47 12.57 -16.02
C GLN A 131 -8.38 11.86 -15.20
N GLU A 132 -7.45 12.63 -14.63
CA GLU A 132 -6.36 12.11 -13.81
C GLU A 132 -6.89 11.45 -12.54
N LEU A 133 -7.83 12.09 -11.83
CA LEU A 133 -8.51 11.53 -10.68
C LEU A 133 -9.14 10.17 -11.00
N VAL A 134 -9.96 10.08 -12.05
CA VAL A 134 -10.62 8.81 -12.42
C VAL A 134 -9.59 7.73 -12.78
N SER A 135 -8.52 8.11 -13.48
CA SER A 135 -7.44 7.20 -13.85
C SER A 135 -6.70 6.66 -12.63
N ASP A 136 -6.28 7.53 -11.72
CA ASP A 136 -5.53 7.19 -10.51
C ASP A 136 -6.37 6.34 -9.55
N GLN A 137 -7.66 6.62 -9.45
CA GLN A 137 -8.58 5.85 -8.61
C GLN A 137 -8.84 4.45 -9.21
N ARG A 138 -8.95 4.33 -10.54
CA ARG A 138 -9.06 3.03 -11.22
C ARG A 138 -7.80 2.19 -11.06
N GLN A 139 -6.61 2.79 -11.20
CA GLN A 139 -5.34 2.10 -10.99
C GLN A 139 -5.25 1.52 -9.57
N GLN A 140 -5.82 2.22 -8.59
CA GLN A 140 -5.93 1.74 -7.22
C GLN A 140 -7.09 0.76 -7.00
N ARG A 141 -7.87 0.34 -8.01
CA ARG A 141 -9.07 -0.50 -7.84
C ARG A 141 -10.11 0.12 -6.89
N ILE A 142 -10.22 1.45 -6.86
CA ILE A 142 -11.27 2.13 -6.09
C ILE A 142 -12.57 2.05 -6.89
N ILE A 143 -13.62 1.51 -6.27
CA ILE A 143 -14.93 1.30 -6.91
C ILE A 143 -15.95 2.36 -6.49
N TYR A 144 -15.69 3.06 -5.39
CA TYR A 144 -16.49 4.18 -4.91
C TYR A 144 -15.61 5.19 -4.20
N THR A 145 -15.77 6.47 -4.54
CA THR A 145 -15.07 7.56 -3.85
C THR A 145 -15.97 8.77 -3.66
N GLU A 146 -15.81 9.43 -2.51
CA GLU A 146 -16.41 10.73 -2.20
C GLU A 146 -15.32 11.80 -2.19
N ILE A 147 -15.36 12.67 -3.19
CA ILE A 147 -14.43 13.78 -3.31
C ILE A 147 -14.95 15.01 -2.59
N LEU A 148 -14.07 15.65 -1.84
CA LEU A 148 -14.30 16.90 -1.12
C LEU A 148 -13.88 18.06 -2.01
N PHE A 149 -14.87 18.85 -2.44
CA PHE A 149 -14.67 20.02 -3.26
C PHE A 149 -14.73 21.28 -2.39
N ARG A 150 -13.59 21.98 -2.28
CA ARG A 150 -13.42 23.24 -1.53
C ARG A 150 -13.36 24.41 -2.52
N PRO A 151 -14.47 25.15 -2.76
CA PRO A 151 -14.52 26.14 -3.83
C PRO A 151 -13.67 27.39 -3.57
N ASP A 152 -13.40 27.70 -2.30
CA ASP A 152 -12.56 28.81 -1.86
C ASP A 152 -11.10 28.62 -2.27
N ILE A 153 -10.58 27.39 -2.26
CA ILE A 153 -9.20 27.08 -2.69
C ILE A 153 -8.99 27.39 -4.17
N PHE A 154 -10.02 27.22 -4.99
CA PHE A 154 -9.95 27.53 -6.42
C PHE A 154 -10.25 29.01 -6.74
N ASN A 155 -10.42 29.83 -5.70
CA ASN A 155 -10.63 31.28 -5.79
C ASN A 155 -11.78 31.69 -6.74
N PHE A 156 -12.85 30.90 -6.80
CA PHE A 156 -14.00 31.21 -7.65
C PHE A 156 -14.75 32.44 -7.11
N GLY A 157 -14.58 33.59 -7.77
CA GLY A 157 -15.45 34.76 -7.60
C GLY A 157 -14.87 35.93 -6.79
N THR A 158 -13.60 35.95 -6.43
CA THR A 158 -13.06 37.07 -5.64
C THR A 158 -12.68 38.29 -6.47
N ILE A 159 -12.22 38.19 -7.72
CA ILE A 159 -11.83 39.40 -8.49
C ILE A 159 -12.05 39.14 -9.99
N ASN A 160 -13.07 39.77 -10.60
CA ASN A 160 -13.31 39.87 -12.06
C ASN A 160 -13.80 38.65 -12.88
N SER A 161 -14.07 37.47 -12.31
CA SER A 161 -14.60 36.37 -13.11
C SER A 161 -16.15 36.37 -13.17
N ASN A 162 -16.71 36.38 -14.39
CA ASN A 162 -18.16 36.19 -14.63
C ASN A 162 -18.65 34.76 -14.31
N ILE A 163 -17.78 33.92 -13.76
CA ILE A 163 -18.01 32.50 -13.54
C ILE A 163 -18.71 32.31 -12.22
N LYS A 164 -19.94 31.80 -12.25
CA LYS A 164 -20.68 31.49 -11.03
C LYS A 164 -20.26 30.10 -10.54
N LEU A 165 -20.16 29.94 -9.21
CA LEU A 165 -19.89 28.65 -8.58
C LEU A 165 -20.78 27.50 -9.09
N LYS A 166 -22.05 27.79 -9.44
CA LYS A 166 -22.97 26.80 -10.01
C LYS A 166 -22.44 26.21 -11.33
N ASP A 167 -21.78 27.02 -12.15
CA ASP A 167 -21.33 26.65 -13.49
C ASP A 167 -20.09 25.74 -13.38
N VAL A 168 -19.19 26.06 -12.44
CA VAL A 168 -18.04 25.22 -12.09
C VAL A 168 -18.49 23.85 -11.58
N ILE A 169 -19.45 23.82 -10.65
CA ILE A 169 -19.94 22.55 -10.08
C ILE A 169 -20.64 21.70 -11.13
N LYS A 170 -21.43 22.33 -12.01
CA LYS A 170 -22.04 21.63 -13.15
C LYS A 170 -20.97 21.02 -14.05
N MET A 171 -19.92 21.76 -14.35
CA MET A 171 -18.83 21.26 -15.18
C MET A 171 -18.06 20.11 -14.50
N LEU A 172 -17.78 20.22 -13.20
CA LEU A 172 -17.18 19.14 -12.41
C LEU A 172 -18.02 17.85 -12.50
N ILE A 173 -19.34 17.98 -12.35
CA ILE A 173 -20.30 16.87 -12.51
C ILE A 173 -20.21 16.26 -13.91
N ASP A 174 -20.24 17.10 -14.94
CA ASP A 174 -20.23 16.65 -16.34
C ASP A 174 -18.91 15.94 -16.69
N CYS A 175 -17.78 16.46 -16.24
CA CYS A 175 -16.46 15.83 -16.42
C CYS A 175 -16.38 14.48 -15.69
N ILE A 176 -16.80 14.41 -14.42
CA ILE A 176 -16.79 13.15 -13.66
C ILE A 176 -17.67 12.11 -14.34
N ARG A 177 -18.90 12.47 -14.74
CA ARG A 177 -19.80 11.57 -15.47
C ARG A 177 -19.14 11.06 -16.75
N PHE A 178 -18.59 11.96 -17.57
CA PHE A 178 -17.94 11.60 -18.83
C PHE A 178 -16.82 10.57 -18.65
N PHE A 179 -15.89 10.78 -17.71
CA PHE A 179 -14.74 9.89 -17.52
C PHE A 179 -15.11 8.58 -16.80
N THR A 180 -16.12 8.60 -15.92
CA THR A 180 -16.61 7.39 -15.25
C THR A 180 -17.39 6.48 -16.19
N THR A 181 -18.21 7.03 -17.12
CA THR A 181 -19.01 6.22 -18.06
C THR A 181 -18.21 5.68 -19.24
N ASN A 182 -17.31 6.48 -19.81
CA ASN A 182 -16.72 6.13 -21.09
C ASN A 182 -15.61 5.08 -21.02
N ASN A 183 -15.30 4.53 -19.83
CA ASN A 183 -14.23 3.54 -19.62
C ASN A 183 -12.95 3.85 -20.41
N LEU A 184 -12.67 5.14 -20.62
CA LEU A 184 -11.50 5.59 -21.37
C LEU A 184 -10.29 5.30 -20.49
N VAL A 185 -9.69 4.14 -20.73
CA VAL A 185 -8.41 3.76 -20.19
C VAL A 185 -7.44 3.86 -21.32
N ASN A 186 -6.69 4.96 -21.28
CA ASN A 186 -5.48 5.17 -22.03
C ASN A 186 -5.63 5.09 -23.56
N GLY A 187 -5.92 6.24 -24.15
CA GLY A 187 -5.10 6.71 -25.26
C GLY A 187 -4.51 8.04 -24.81
N GLU A 188 -3.19 8.22 -24.91
CA GLU A 188 -2.60 9.55 -24.89
C GLU A 188 -3.45 10.46 -25.80
N THR A 189 -4.08 11.47 -25.22
CA THR A 189 -4.83 12.47 -25.99
C THR A 189 -3.81 13.39 -26.68
N ASN A 190 -3.13 12.85 -27.70
CA ASN A 190 -2.33 13.62 -28.67
C ASN A 190 -3.23 14.43 -29.64
N HIS A 191 -4.53 14.54 -29.38
CA HIS A 191 -5.51 15.15 -30.30
C HIS A 191 -6.33 16.30 -29.72
N LEU A 192 -5.96 16.85 -28.55
CA LEU A 192 -6.57 18.10 -28.05
C LEU A 192 -5.61 19.30 -28.06
N THR A 193 -4.44 19.18 -28.69
CA THR A 193 -3.64 20.33 -29.08
C THR A 193 -4.04 20.78 -30.48
N GLU A 194 -4.79 21.87 -30.55
CA GLU A 194 -4.82 22.70 -31.74
C GLU A 194 -3.37 23.06 -32.11
N SER A 195 -2.93 22.57 -33.28
CA SER A 195 -1.78 23.05 -34.05
C SER A 195 -0.49 23.38 -33.28
N ASN A 196 0.38 22.38 -33.08
CA ASN A 196 1.83 22.61 -33.11
C ASN A 196 2.56 21.33 -33.54
N PRO A 197 3.28 21.33 -34.68
CA PRO A 197 4.21 20.25 -35.02
C PRO A 197 5.52 20.51 -34.29
N ILE A 198 6.27 19.44 -33.99
CA ILE A 198 7.59 19.42 -33.35
C ILE A 198 7.51 19.22 -31.82
N LEU A 199 7.34 17.96 -31.41
CA LEU A 199 8.23 17.38 -30.39
C LEU A 199 8.36 15.87 -30.63
N ASN A 200 9.59 15.39 -30.55
CA ASN A 200 10.03 14.07 -30.97
C ASN A 200 9.43 12.92 -30.16
N ARG A 201 9.07 11.85 -30.89
CA ARG A 201 8.72 10.53 -30.37
C ARG A 201 9.96 9.86 -29.78
N THR A 202 9.96 9.59 -28.48
CA THR A 202 10.76 8.52 -27.89
C THR A 202 9.83 7.36 -27.54
N THR A 203 10.13 6.21 -28.13
CA THR A 203 9.48 4.92 -27.97
C THR A 203 9.66 4.42 -26.53
N MET A 204 8.57 4.34 -25.78
CA MET A 204 8.46 3.54 -24.56
C MET A 204 7.43 2.43 -24.79
N ASP A 205 7.76 1.25 -24.30
CA ASP A 205 7.16 -0.04 -24.64
C ASP A 205 5.63 -0.09 -24.55
N THR A 206 5.03 -0.51 -25.66
CA THR A 206 3.60 -0.73 -25.81
C THR A 206 3.22 -2.10 -25.28
N LEU A 207 3.14 -2.23 -23.96
CA LEU A 207 2.29 -3.28 -23.37
C LEU A 207 0.83 -2.88 -23.66
N THR A 208 0.27 -3.52 -24.68
CA THR A 208 -1.16 -3.39 -25.01
C THR A 208 -1.97 -3.76 -23.76
N PRO A 209 -2.83 -2.86 -23.25
CA PRO A 209 -3.66 -3.17 -22.10
C PRO A 209 -4.62 -4.27 -22.55
N THR A 210 -4.36 -5.49 -22.10
CA THR A 210 -5.31 -6.60 -22.21
C THR A 210 -6.65 -6.13 -21.65
N ASN A 211 -7.75 -6.58 -22.27
CA ASN A 211 -9.15 -6.27 -21.93
C ASN A 211 -9.51 -6.67 -20.48
N ILE A 212 -8.88 -6.04 -19.49
CA ILE A 212 -9.31 -6.08 -18.11
C ILE A 212 -10.62 -5.30 -18.13
N ASN A 213 -11.74 -6.00 -17.95
CA ASN A 213 -13.03 -5.37 -17.72
C ASN A 213 -12.87 -4.36 -16.58
N LEU A 214 -12.75 -3.10 -16.95
CA LEU A 214 -12.49 -2.03 -15.99
C LEU A 214 -13.70 -1.92 -15.10
N LEU A 215 -13.42 -1.98 -13.80
CA LEU A 215 -14.47 -1.90 -12.81
C LEU A 215 -15.14 -0.54 -12.91
N PRO A 216 -16.49 -0.48 -12.93
CA PRO A 216 -17.18 0.79 -12.86
C PRO A 216 -16.80 1.46 -11.55
N ILE A 217 -16.29 2.68 -11.65
CA ILE A 217 -15.99 3.53 -10.50
C ILE A 217 -17.13 4.53 -10.32
N HIS A 218 -17.58 4.67 -9.08
CA HIS A 218 -18.61 5.63 -8.69
C HIS A 218 -17.98 6.79 -7.92
N ILE A 219 -17.93 7.97 -8.53
CA ILE A 219 -17.42 9.18 -7.87
C ILE A 219 -18.61 10.05 -7.46
N LYS A 220 -18.63 10.48 -6.21
CA LYS A 220 -19.61 11.42 -5.63
C LYS A 220 -18.90 12.64 -5.07
N ILE A 221 -19.61 13.75 -5.00
CA ILE A 221 -19.09 15.05 -4.58
C ILE A 221 -19.68 15.40 -3.21
N ILE A 222 -18.82 15.88 -2.32
CA ILE A 222 -19.17 16.54 -1.08
C ILE A 222 -18.70 17.98 -1.20
N LEU A 223 -19.61 18.93 -0.98
CA LEU A 223 -19.26 20.34 -1.00
C LEU A 223 -18.71 20.74 0.38
N SER A 224 -17.43 21.06 0.44
CA SER A 224 -16.76 21.48 1.66
C SER A 224 -16.94 22.97 1.87
N CYS A 225 -17.55 23.36 2.99
CA CYS A 225 -17.80 24.73 3.40
C CYS A 225 -16.87 25.12 4.56
N ASN A 226 -16.07 26.17 4.35
CA ASN A 226 -15.26 26.74 5.40
C ASN A 226 -16.16 27.37 6.47
N TRP A 227 -15.87 27.17 7.77
CA TRP A 227 -16.58 27.82 8.86
C TRP A 227 -16.71 29.35 8.67
N LYS A 228 -15.67 30.01 8.13
CA LYS A 228 -15.70 31.45 7.84
C LYS A 228 -16.65 31.86 6.71
N ASN A 229 -17.01 30.95 5.80
CA ASN A 229 -17.75 31.27 4.56
C ASN A 229 -19.23 30.86 4.62
N VAL A 230 -19.90 31.29 5.68
CA VAL A 230 -21.32 31.03 5.96
C VAL A 230 -22.25 31.51 4.83
N LYS A 231 -21.86 32.56 4.08
CA LYS A 231 -22.69 33.15 3.01
C LYS A 231 -22.91 32.20 1.83
N SER A 232 -21.93 31.34 1.55
CA SER A 232 -22.00 30.39 0.43
C SER A 232 -22.91 29.18 0.73
N PHE A 233 -23.33 29.03 1.99
CA PHE A 233 -24.02 27.83 2.46
C PHE A 233 -25.37 27.58 1.78
N ASN A 234 -26.18 28.62 1.60
CA ASN A 234 -27.47 28.50 0.91
C ASN A 234 -27.29 28.01 -0.52
N GLN A 235 -26.22 28.44 -1.20
CA GLN A 235 -25.90 27.97 -2.54
C GLN A 235 -25.54 26.49 -2.54
N PHE A 236 -24.81 26.00 -1.53
CA PHE A 236 -24.44 24.59 -1.43
C PHE A 236 -25.68 23.72 -1.19
N ILE A 237 -26.59 24.14 -0.32
CA ILE A 237 -27.90 23.46 -0.13
C ILE A 237 -28.66 23.38 -1.45
N CYS A 238 -28.76 24.50 -2.18
CA CYS A 238 -29.46 24.53 -3.46
C CYS A 238 -28.83 23.58 -4.49
N LEU A 239 -27.50 23.54 -4.56
CA LEU A 239 -26.79 22.65 -5.49
C LEU A 239 -26.93 21.18 -5.11
N ALA A 240 -26.78 20.83 -3.83
CA ALA A 240 -27.00 19.47 -3.34
C ALA A 240 -28.42 18.97 -3.65
N ARG A 241 -29.43 19.85 -3.51
CA ARG A 241 -30.82 19.51 -3.87
C ARG A 241 -31.07 19.40 -5.38
N THR A 242 -30.35 20.17 -6.18
CA THR A 242 -30.50 20.16 -7.64
C THR A 242 -29.80 18.95 -8.27
N HIS A 243 -28.72 18.46 -7.64
CA HIS A 243 -27.90 17.36 -8.12
C HIS A 243 -27.71 16.26 -7.06
N PRO A 244 -28.79 15.68 -6.49
CA PRO A 244 -28.70 14.76 -5.35
C PRO A 244 -28.03 13.42 -5.70
N ASN A 245 -27.95 13.09 -6.98
CA ASN A 245 -27.28 11.87 -7.44
C ASN A 245 -25.76 12.04 -7.49
N GLU A 246 -25.25 13.27 -7.59
CA GLU A 246 -23.82 13.56 -7.74
C GLU A 246 -23.26 14.20 -6.49
N ILE A 247 -23.99 15.14 -5.91
CA ILE A 247 -23.64 15.85 -4.68
C ILE A 247 -24.37 15.16 -3.53
N VAL A 248 -23.65 14.37 -2.76
CA VAL A 248 -24.21 13.47 -1.75
C VAL A 248 -24.17 14.03 -0.34
N GLY A 249 -23.41 15.11 -0.12
CA GLY A 249 -23.38 15.75 1.19
C GLY A 249 -22.62 17.06 1.23
N ILE A 250 -22.51 17.59 2.44
CA ILE A 250 -21.77 18.81 2.77
C ILE A 250 -20.76 18.50 3.87
N ASP A 251 -19.56 19.04 3.73
CA ASP A 251 -18.50 18.93 4.74
C ASP A 251 -18.27 20.30 5.37
N PHE A 252 -18.01 20.34 6.68
CA PHE A 252 -17.59 21.54 7.38
C PHE A 252 -16.10 21.45 7.71
N TYR A 253 -15.31 22.48 7.39
CA TYR A 253 -13.88 22.50 7.70
C TYR A 253 -13.40 23.91 8.02
N GLY A 254 -12.16 24.00 8.50
CA GLY A 254 -11.51 25.25 8.89
C GLY A 254 -11.06 25.20 10.33
N ASP A 255 -10.51 26.30 10.82
CA ASP A 255 -9.84 26.33 12.12
C ASP A 255 -10.83 26.34 13.28
N GLU A 256 -10.36 25.90 14.45
CA GLU A 256 -11.16 25.77 15.67
C GLU A 256 -11.84 27.08 16.08
N ASP A 257 -11.13 28.21 15.96
CA ASP A 257 -11.66 29.53 16.33
C ASP A 257 -12.81 29.98 15.42
N ASP A 258 -12.76 29.63 14.13
CA ASP A 258 -13.84 29.93 13.20
C ASP A 258 -15.07 29.09 13.52
N CYS A 259 -14.87 27.80 13.86
CA CYS A 259 -15.96 26.94 14.28
C CYS A 259 -16.69 27.54 15.48
N ARG A 260 -15.96 28.04 16.49
CA ARG A 260 -16.56 28.75 17.64
C ARG A 260 -17.30 30.02 17.23
N GLN A 261 -16.65 30.85 16.40
CA GLN A 261 -17.20 32.15 15.99
C GLN A 261 -18.52 31.99 15.23
N TYR A 262 -18.60 31.00 14.33
CA TYR A 262 -19.74 30.80 13.44
C TYR A 262 -20.69 29.68 13.88
N TRP A 263 -20.45 29.08 15.05
CA TRP A 263 -21.19 27.95 15.63
C TRP A 263 -22.72 28.06 15.49
N HIS A 264 -23.28 29.19 15.90
CA HIS A 264 -24.73 29.43 15.90
C HIS A 264 -25.34 29.44 14.48
N ASP A 265 -24.58 29.87 13.48
CA ASP A 265 -25.08 29.87 12.11
C ASP A 265 -25.10 28.45 11.55
N PHE A 266 -24.07 27.65 11.78
CA PHE A 266 -24.06 26.23 11.40
C PHE A 266 -25.14 25.42 12.14
N CYS A 267 -25.47 25.75 13.39
CA CYS A 267 -26.62 25.16 14.08
C CYS A 267 -27.96 25.44 13.37
N LYS A 268 -28.13 26.60 12.72
CA LYS A 268 -29.33 26.89 11.90
C LYS A 268 -29.29 26.09 10.61
N TYR A 269 -28.13 26.05 9.95
CA TYR A 269 -27.97 25.35 8.68
C TYR A 269 -28.15 23.84 8.78
N THR A 270 -27.64 23.19 9.82
CA THR A 270 -27.83 21.76 10.05
C THR A 270 -29.30 21.38 10.29
N LYS A 271 -30.13 22.28 10.83
CA LYS A 271 -31.59 22.09 10.84
C LYS A 271 -32.17 22.06 9.42
N ILE A 272 -31.67 22.95 8.54
CA ILE A 272 -32.08 23.00 7.13
C ILE A 272 -31.59 21.76 6.37
N LEU A 273 -30.36 21.30 6.60
CA LEU A 273 -29.83 20.07 5.99
C LEU A 273 -30.68 18.86 6.35
N ARG A 274 -31.01 18.70 7.64
CA ARG A 274 -31.89 17.63 8.11
C ARG A 274 -33.28 17.70 7.50
N TYR A 275 -33.85 18.90 7.38
CA TYR A 275 -35.14 19.09 6.73
C TYR A 275 -35.14 18.62 5.27
N TYR A 276 -34.04 18.82 4.55
CA TYR A 276 -33.88 18.36 3.16
C TYR A 276 -33.22 16.99 3.01
N HIS A 277 -32.97 16.27 4.11
CA HIS A 277 -32.26 14.99 4.11
C HIS A 277 -30.90 15.04 3.39
N ILE A 278 -30.18 16.16 3.50
CA ILE A 278 -28.83 16.31 2.98
C ILE A 278 -27.87 15.83 4.05
N GLN A 279 -27.03 14.85 3.72
CA GLN A 279 -26.06 14.29 4.65
C GLN A 279 -24.87 15.23 4.85
N TYR A 280 -24.24 15.18 6.02
CA TYR A 280 -23.12 16.05 6.31
C TYR A 280 -22.10 15.47 7.30
N GLN A 281 -20.88 15.97 7.17
CA GLN A 281 -19.73 15.59 7.99
C GLN A 281 -18.95 16.84 8.43
N ALA A 282 -17.99 16.64 9.34
CA ALA A 282 -17.04 17.68 9.70
C ALA A 282 -15.59 17.14 9.63
N SER A 283 -14.71 17.98 9.09
CA SER A 283 -13.25 17.81 9.11
C SER A 283 -12.68 18.66 10.23
N MET A 284 -12.06 18.03 11.23
CA MET A 284 -11.60 18.68 12.46
C MET A 284 -10.09 18.59 12.67
N ASN A 285 -9.37 18.97 11.63
CA ASN A 285 -7.91 18.93 11.65
C ASN A 285 -7.36 19.89 12.72
N ASN A 286 -6.51 19.38 13.61
CA ASN A 286 -5.85 20.12 14.70
C ASN A 286 -6.78 20.75 15.75
N TYR A 287 -8.01 20.26 15.91
CA TYR A 287 -8.87 20.69 17.01
C TYR A 287 -8.28 20.16 18.33
N ARG A 288 -8.39 20.92 19.41
CA ARG A 288 -7.90 20.57 20.74
C ARG A 288 -8.95 20.71 21.83
N ASP A 289 -9.97 21.52 21.59
CA ASP A 289 -11.08 21.69 22.52
C ASP A 289 -12.09 20.53 22.42
N LEU A 290 -12.01 19.63 23.40
CA LEU A 290 -12.93 18.50 23.54
C LEU A 290 -14.39 18.94 23.67
N GLN A 291 -14.67 20.07 24.32
CA GLN A 291 -16.03 20.55 24.50
C GLN A 291 -16.61 21.02 23.16
N LEU A 292 -15.82 21.72 22.35
CA LEU A 292 -16.26 22.13 21.02
C LEU A 292 -16.56 20.93 20.12
N ILE A 293 -15.80 19.85 20.24
CA ILE A 293 -16.01 18.64 19.45
C ILE A 293 -17.26 17.89 19.93
N ASP A 294 -17.48 17.78 21.24
CA ASP A 294 -18.74 17.27 21.77
C ASP A 294 -19.90 18.13 21.29
N ASP A 295 -19.76 19.46 21.34
CA ASP A 295 -20.77 20.38 20.84
C ASP A 295 -21.04 20.13 19.36
N VAL A 296 -20.02 19.97 18.52
CA VAL A 296 -20.21 19.68 17.09
C VAL A 296 -20.86 18.31 16.88
N VAL A 297 -20.37 17.25 17.52
CA VAL A 297 -20.91 15.90 17.37
C VAL A 297 -22.36 15.85 17.86
N ASN A 298 -22.61 16.30 19.08
CA ASN A 298 -23.89 16.19 19.74
C ASN A 298 -24.86 17.31 19.32
N GLY A 299 -24.37 18.52 19.16
CA GLY A 299 -25.15 19.71 18.81
C GLY A 299 -25.47 19.81 17.32
N LEU A 300 -24.48 19.57 16.43
CA LEU A 300 -24.75 19.53 14.98
C LEU A 300 -25.28 18.18 14.52
N LYS A 301 -25.11 17.10 15.29
CA LYS A 301 -25.50 15.73 14.88
C LYS A 301 -24.82 15.32 13.57
N ILE A 302 -23.51 15.55 13.46
CA ILE A 302 -22.75 15.13 12.29
C ILE A 302 -22.81 13.61 12.12
N GLU A 303 -22.84 13.13 10.88
CA GLU A 303 -22.89 11.69 10.59
C GLU A 303 -21.48 11.08 10.56
N ARG A 304 -20.49 11.90 10.18
CA ARG A 304 -19.08 11.48 10.08
C ARG A 304 -18.14 12.57 10.56
N LEU A 305 -16.99 12.13 11.05
CA LEU A 305 -15.92 12.97 11.53
C LEU A 305 -14.61 12.54 10.86
N SER A 306 -13.85 13.48 10.30
CA SER A 306 -12.54 13.22 9.70
C SER A 306 -11.45 14.08 10.34
N GLU A 307 -10.20 13.61 10.26
CA GLU A 307 -8.99 14.33 10.73
C GLU A 307 -9.00 14.69 12.24
N ALA A 308 -9.81 14.02 13.06
CA ALA A 308 -9.96 14.28 14.51
C ALA A 308 -8.95 13.51 15.38
N TYR A 309 -7.78 13.17 14.84
CA TYR A 309 -6.87 12.19 15.43
C TYR A 309 -6.30 12.59 16.79
N GLU A 310 -5.80 13.83 16.93
CA GLU A 310 -5.12 14.32 18.14
C GLU A 310 -6.03 14.20 19.38
N ILE A 311 -7.32 14.36 19.17
CA ILE A 311 -8.35 14.28 20.19
C ILE A 311 -8.69 12.85 20.59
N ILE A 312 -8.79 11.95 19.61
CA ILE A 312 -9.21 10.57 19.86
C ILE A 312 -8.18 9.85 20.72
N LEU A 313 -6.88 10.13 20.49
CA LEU A 313 -5.83 9.58 21.35
C LEU A 313 -5.79 10.19 22.75
N SER A 314 -6.26 11.42 22.92
CA SER A 314 -6.09 12.16 24.17
C SER A 314 -7.25 11.98 25.14
N SER A 315 -8.40 11.40 24.71
CA SER A 315 -9.59 11.38 25.55
C SER A 315 -10.50 10.16 25.39
N LYS A 316 -10.63 9.38 26.47
CA LYS A 316 -11.67 8.34 26.61
C LYS A 316 -13.10 8.89 26.50
N HIS A 317 -13.28 10.19 26.75
CA HIS A 317 -14.57 10.86 26.61
C HIS A 317 -15.07 10.82 25.15
N MET A 318 -14.16 10.95 24.19
CA MET A 318 -14.49 10.99 22.76
C MET A 318 -14.96 9.65 22.24
N GLU A 319 -14.43 8.55 22.74
CA GLU A 319 -14.95 7.22 22.41
C GLU A 319 -16.40 7.07 22.81
N ASN A 320 -16.73 7.49 24.04
CA ASN A 320 -18.10 7.44 24.53
C ASN A 320 -19.02 8.29 23.66
N ILE A 321 -18.57 9.46 23.21
CA ILE A 321 -19.33 10.32 22.31
C ILE A 321 -19.53 9.64 20.95
N LEU A 322 -18.45 9.17 20.31
CA LEU A 322 -18.51 8.54 18.98
C LEU A 322 -19.38 7.28 18.99
N VAL A 323 -19.24 6.41 19.99
CA VAL A 323 -20.04 5.19 20.14
C VAL A 323 -21.49 5.52 20.48
N LYS A 324 -21.74 6.45 21.41
CA LYS A 324 -23.10 6.85 21.82
C LYS A 324 -23.89 7.48 20.67
N HIS A 325 -23.21 8.19 19.77
CA HIS A 325 -23.85 8.91 18.67
C HIS A 325 -23.73 8.20 17.32
N ASP A 326 -23.13 7.00 17.28
CA ASP A 326 -22.88 6.22 16.06
C ASP A 326 -22.23 7.06 14.93
N VAL A 327 -21.24 7.88 15.32
CA VAL A 327 -20.52 8.72 14.37
C VAL A 327 -19.43 7.91 13.70
N HIS A 328 -19.43 7.87 12.37
CA HIS A 328 -18.38 7.21 11.62
C HIS A 328 -17.11 8.05 11.55
N LEU A 329 -15.99 7.47 11.96
CA LEU A 329 -14.70 8.12 11.91
C LEU A 329 -13.97 7.81 10.59
N ILE A 330 -13.47 8.83 9.91
CA ILE A 330 -12.64 8.65 8.72
C ILE A 330 -11.19 8.96 9.10
N LEU A 331 -10.37 7.91 9.17
CA LEU A 331 -8.95 8.01 9.48
C LEU A 331 -8.16 8.35 8.23
N CYS A 332 -7.16 9.21 8.40
CA CYS A 332 -6.23 9.56 7.34
C CYS A 332 -4.81 9.39 7.88
N PRO A 333 -4.32 8.14 8.04
CA PRO A 333 -3.16 7.80 8.87
C PRO A 333 -1.96 8.74 8.74
N THR A 334 -1.62 9.12 7.52
CA THR A 334 -0.46 9.97 7.26
C THR A 334 -0.77 11.45 7.40
N SER A 335 -1.97 11.91 7.01
CA SER A 335 -2.43 13.27 7.33
C SER A 335 -2.37 13.48 8.84
N ASP A 336 -2.92 12.51 9.57
CA ASP A 336 -2.94 12.45 11.02
C ASP A 336 -1.51 12.44 11.60
N TYR A 337 -0.61 11.63 11.04
CA TYR A 337 0.81 11.62 11.43
C TYR A 337 1.48 12.98 11.31
N TYR A 338 1.31 13.65 10.16
CA TYR A 338 1.88 14.97 9.95
C TYR A 338 1.29 16.02 10.90
N ALA A 339 -0.02 15.93 11.19
CA ALA A 339 -0.67 16.81 12.17
C ALA A 339 -0.05 16.66 13.57
N ILE A 340 0.13 15.43 14.05
CA ILE A 340 0.76 15.14 15.35
C ILE A 340 2.22 15.60 15.37
N ALA A 341 2.98 15.30 14.31
CA ALA A 341 4.39 15.66 14.24
C ALA A 341 4.57 17.19 14.33
N ASN A 342 3.69 17.95 13.66
CA ASN A 342 3.68 19.40 13.75
C ASN A 342 3.26 19.90 15.14
N SER A 343 2.25 19.30 15.77
CA SER A 343 1.81 19.72 17.11
C SER A 343 2.87 19.48 18.19
N GLN A 344 3.60 18.37 18.09
CA GLN A 344 4.75 18.08 18.96
C GLN A 344 5.89 19.07 18.74
N LEU A 345 6.19 19.42 17.49
CA LEU A 345 7.22 20.41 17.16
C LEU A 345 6.88 21.78 17.76
N ASP A 346 5.63 22.22 17.69
CA ASP A 346 5.18 23.47 18.30
C ASP A 346 5.32 23.47 19.83
N ASN A 347 5.06 22.34 20.48
CA ASN A 347 5.28 22.17 21.91
C ASN A 347 6.77 22.26 22.28
N ILE A 348 7.66 21.69 21.46
CA ILE A 348 9.12 21.79 21.63
C ILE A 348 9.60 23.23 21.40
N LEU A 349 9.13 23.89 20.34
CA LEU A 349 9.52 25.27 20.02
C LEU A 349 9.02 26.26 21.10
N SER A 350 7.81 26.08 21.62
CA SER A 350 7.25 26.91 22.69
C SER A 350 7.95 26.69 24.03
N THR A 351 8.29 25.46 24.39
CA THR A 351 9.09 25.16 25.59
C THR A 351 10.52 25.69 25.48
N ASN A 352 11.14 25.63 24.29
CA ASN A 352 12.45 26.23 24.04
C ASN A 352 12.43 27.76 24.05
N ARG A 353 11.35 28.40 23.57
CA ARG A 353 11.16 29.87 23.73
C ARG A 353 11.01 30.27 25.20
N LYS A 354 10.34 29.45 26.03
CA LYS A 354 10.24 29.67 27.48
C LYS A 354 11.58 29.42 28.20
N LYS A 355 12.33 28.39 27.82
CA LYS A 355 13.68 28.12 28.38
C LYS A 355 14.72 29.18 27.98
N ARG A 356 14.68 29.70 26.75
CA ARG A 356 15.55 30.81 26.32
C ARG A 356 15.29 32.13 27.04
N LYS A 357 14.11 32.33 27.65
CA LYS A 357 13.86 33.46 28.56
C LYS A 357 14.46 33.25 29.96
N HIS A 358 14.91 32.04 30.30
CA HIS A 358 15.45 31.71 31.62
C HIS A 358 16.88 31.16 31.64
N GLN A 359 17.52 30.96 30.48
CA GLN A 359 18.91 30.51 30.40
C GLN A 359 19.70 31.37 29.41
N SER A 360 20.31 32.43 29.96
CA SER A 360 21.55 32.96 29.41
C SER A 360 22.68 31.98 29.72
N THR A 361 23.41 31.58 28.68
CA THR A 361 24.72 30.90 28.66
C THR A 361 24.82 29.48 29.26
N SER A 362 24.66 28.45 28.43
CA SER A 362 25.65 27.37 28.27
C SER A 362 25.34 26.47 27.07
N SER A 363 26.41 25.93 26.47
CA SER A 363 26.52 25.23 25.19
C SER A 363 25.65 23.97 25.05
N LEU A 364 24.89 23.90 23.94
CA LEU A 364 24.13 22.71 23.54
C LEU A 364 24.98 21.85 22.59
N ALA A 365 25.35 20.64 23.05
CA ALA A 365 25.96 19.61 22.23
C ALA A 365 24.87 18.80 21.49
N ASN A 366 25.09 18.58 20.19
CA ASN A 366 24.27 17.75 19.32
C ASN A 366 24.40 16.27 19.71
N SER A 367 23.29 15.63 20.08
CA SER A 367 23.17 14.17 20.07
C SER A 367 22.22 13.74 18.95
N ASN A 368 22.81 13.35 17.82
CA ASN A 368 22.15 12.60 16.76
C ASN A 368 21.90 11.18 17.25
N ASN A 369 20.71 10.91 17.78
CA ASN A 369 20.20 9.55 17.92
C ASN A 369 18.96 9.44 17.04
N GLU A 370 19.18 9.07 15.77
CA GLU A 370 18.18 8.46 14.91
C GLU A 370 17.79 7.11 15.53
N LYS A 371 16.89 7.13 16.51
CA LYS A 371 16.11 5.93 16.84
C LYS A 371 15.04 5.81 15.77
N ASP A 372 14.84 4.60 15.26
CA ASP A 372 13.75 4.18 14.38
C ASP A 372 12.36 4.58 14.92
N SER A 373 12.00 5.86 14.84
CA SER A 373 10.69 6.42 15.20
C SER A 373 9.71 6.31 14.03
N SER A 374 9.91 5.33 13.15
CA SER A 374 9.16 5.15 11.90
C SER A 374 7.80 4.45 12.09
N ASP A 375 7.44 4.08 13.33
CA ASP A 375 6.12 3.56 13.64
C ASP A 375 5.12 4.71 13.63
N ILE A 376 4.38 4.82 12.53
CA ILE A 376 3.26 5.75 12.42
C ILE A 376 2.29 5.45 13.58
N PRO A 377 2.00 6.43 14.48
CA PRO A 377 1.09 6.28 15.63
C PRO A 377 -0.27 5.66 15.27
N SER A 378 -0.67 5.75 14.00
CA SER A 378 -1.89 5.19 13.43
C SER A 378 -2.07 3.69 13.65
N PHE A 379 -1.01 2.89 13.84
CA PHE A 379 -1.16 1.45 14.15
C PHE A 379 -1.80 1.20 15.51
N CYS A 380 -1.29 1.87 16.53
CA CYS A 380 -1.85 1.81 17.87
C CYS A 380 -3.30 2.27 17.84
N LEU A 381 -3.61 3.30 17.05
CA LEU A 381 -4.98 3.77 16.90
C LEU A 381 -5.89 2.74 16.23
N ILE A 382 -5.49 2.11 15.13
CA ILE A 382 -6.34 1.10 14.44
C ILE A 382 -6.67 -0.06 15.38
N ASN A 383 -5.67 -0.59 16.08
CA ASN A 383 -5.86 -1.67 17.06
C ASN A 383 -6.78 -1.22 18.21
N TYR A 384 -6.63 0.01 18.66
CA TYR A 384 -7.44 0.61 19.70
C TYR A 384 -8.90 0.78 19.28
N LEU A 385 -9.16 1.37 18.10
CA LEU A 385 -10.51 1.56 17.57
C LEU A 385 -11.22 0.23 17.34
N GLN A 386 -10.49 -0.78 16.86
CA GLN A 386 -11.00 -2.13 16.72
C GLN A 386 -11.39 -2.74 18.06
N SER A 387 -10.54 -2.61 19.09
CA SER A 387 -10.79 -3.16 20.42
C SER A 387 -12.00 -2.51 21.11
N ASN A 388 -12.29 -1.25 20.79
CA ASN A 388 -13.42 -0.50 21.32
C ASN A 388 -14.66 -0.50 20.39
N LEU A 389 -14.66 -1.30 19.32
CA LEU A 389 -15.77 -1.42 18.37
C LEU A 389 -16.22 -0.07 17.77
N ILE A 390 -15.28 0.87 17.61
CA ILE A 390 -15.59 2.18 17.03
C ILE A 390 -15.81 2.00 15.52
N ASN A 391 -16.81 2.69 14.98
CA ASN A 391 -17.15 2.67 13.56
C ASN A 391 -16.17 3.56 12.78
N TYR A 392 -15.26 2.98 11.97
CA TYR A 392 -14.29 3.77 11.20
C TYR A 392 -13.98 3.23 9.79
N SER A 393 -13.38 4.09 8.97
CA SER A 393 -12.78 3.77 7.68
C SER A 393 -11.40 4.42 7.51
N ILE A 394 -10.71 4.10 6.42
CA ILE A 394 -9.38 4.63 6.07
C ILE A 394 -9.48 5.37 4.75
N ALA A 395 -8.87 6.55 4.67
CA ALA A 395 -8.80 7.38 3.48
C ALA A 395 -7.41 8.02 3.33
N SER A 396 -7.11 8.55 2.14
CA SER A 396 -5.82 9.20 1.88
C SER A 396 -5.78 10.71 2.19
N SER A 397 -6.94 11.38 2.31
CA SER A 397 -7.11 12.84 2.42
C SER A 397 -6.53 13.59 1.22
N SER A 398 -5.21 13.77 1.17
CA SER A 398 -4.51 14.51 0.12
C SER A 398 -3.29 13.73 -0.37
N PRO A 399 -3.47 12.79 -1.32
CA PRO A 399 -2.43 11.90 -1.80
C PRO A 399 -1.09 12.56 -2.16
N ILE A 400 -1.13 13.74 -2.78
CA ILE A 400 0.08 14.41 -3.24
C ILE A 400 0.83 15.06 -2.09
N ARG A 401 0.11 15.78 -1.22
CA ARG A 401 0.69 16.42 -0.05
C ARG A 401 1.43 15.42 0.83
N TYR A 402 0.91 14.19 0.91
CA TYR A 402 1.46 13.13 1.75
C TYR A 402 2.24 12.07 0.97
N LYS A 403 2.43 12.25 -0.34
CA LYS A 403 3.13 11.34 -1.26
C LYS A 403 2.71 9.86 -1.12
N GLN A 404 1.41 9.63 -1.03
CA GLN A 404 0.86 8.31 -0.81
C GLN A 404 -0.55 8.19 -1.38
N ASN A 405 -1.01 6.97 -1.60
CA ASN A 405 -2.38 6.73 -2.04
C ASN A 405 -3.02 5.64 -1.17
N LEU A 406 -4.29 5.34 -1.38
CA LEU A 406 -5.01 4.41 -0.52
C LEU A 406 -4.42 3.00 -0.58
N SER A 407 -3.98 2.55 -1.76
CA SER A 407 -3.28 1.26 -1.91
C SER A 407 -1.99 1.22 -1.09
N PHE A 408 -1.19 2.29 -1.12
CA PHE A 408 0.02 2.39 -0.31
C PHE A 408 -0.31 2.32 1.19
N ILE A 409 -1.33 3.03 1.66
CA ILE A 409 -1.75 2.98 3.07
C ILE A 409 -2.13 1.55 3.47
N TYR A 410 -2.97 0.87 2.68
CA TYR A 410 -3.33 -0.52 2.98
C TYR A 410 -2.14 -1.47 2.93
N GLN A 411 -1.24 -1.30 1.96
CA GLN A 411 -0.03 -2.13 1.86
C GLN A 411 0.85 -1.94 3.09
N TYR A 412 1.08 -0.69 3.48
CA TYR A 412 1.84 -0.34 4.66
C TYR A 412 1.22 -0.96 5.93
N LEU A 413 -0.11 -0.93 6.06
CA LEU A 413 -0.82 -1.57 7.17
C LEU A 413 -0.67 -3.09 7.19
N LEU A 414 -0.79 -3.74 6.03
CA LEU A 414 -0.59 -5.19 5.88
C LEU A 414 0.85 -5.59 6.25
N ASP A 415 1.85 -4.82 5.81
CA ASP A 415 3.26 -5.16 6.00
C ASP A 415 3.74 -4.96 7.44
N LYS A 416 3.31 -3.87 8.08
CA LYS A 416 3.76 -3.50 9.42
C LYS A 416 2.90 -4.07 10.54
N ASN A 417 1.63 -4.38 10.27
CA ASN A 417 0.71 -4.93 11.26
C ASN A 417 0.20 -6.33 10.88
N LYS A 418 1.08 -7.18 10.35
CA LYS A 418 0.75 -8.56 9.90
C LYS A 418 -0.05 -9.39 10.90
N LYS A 419 0.11 -9.13 12.21
CA LYS A 419 -0.59 -9.85 13.28
C LYS A 419 -2.05 -9.41 13.46
N ASN A 420 -2.35 -8.11 13.29
CA ASN A 420 -3.68 -7.57 13.61
C ASN A 420 -4.42 -7.01 12.39
N PHE A 421 -3.74 -6.78 11.27
CA PHE A 421 -4.32 -6.24 10.04
C PHE A 421 -4.23 -7.29 8.92
N THR A 422 -5.35 -7.94 8.64
CA THR A 422 -5.46 -8.99 7.62
C THR A 422 -6.30 -8.53 6.42
N CYS A 423 -6.42 -9.40 5.41
CA CYS A 423 -7.32 -9.14 4.29
C CYS A 423 -8.80 -9.08 4.72
N GLU A 424 -9.20 -9.86 5.72
CA GLU A 424 -10.52 -9.82 6.37
C GLU A 424 -10.77 -8.46 7.01
N HIS A 425 -9.77 -7.92 7.70
CA HIS A 425 -9.88 -6.59 8.29
C HIS A 425 -9.98 -5.51 7.20
N MET A 426 -9.20 -5.63 6.14
CA MET A 426 -9.30 -4.74 4.98
C MET A 426 -10.69 -4.81 4.34
N GLN A 427 -11.27 -6.00 4.15
CA GLN A 427 -12.65 -6.15 3.65
C GLN A 427 -13.64 -5.46 4.58
N TRP A 428 -13.55 -5.72 5.88
CA TRP A 428 -14.42 -5.15 6.89
C TRP A 428 -14.40 -3.62 6.85
N LEU A 429 -13.21 -3.01 6.77
CA LEU A 429 -13.06 -1.56 6.66
C LEU A 429 -13.72 -0.99 5.41
N ASN A 430 -13.56 -1.64 4.25
CA ASN A 430 -14.17 -1.17 3.00
C ASN A 430 -15.69 -1.36 3.02
N GLU A 431 -16.21 -2.46 3.58
CA GLU A 431 -17.65 -2.62 3.82
C GLU A 431 -18.18 -1.56 4.77
N ASN A 432 -17.44 -1.24 5.83
CA ASN A 432 -17.83 -0.26 6.83
C ASN A 432 -17.83 1.18 6.28
N ALA A 433 -16.81 1.51 5.48
CA ALA A 433 -16.76 2.73 4.70
C ALA A 433 -18.01 2.82 3.79
N LEU A 434 -18.33 1.76 3.04
CA LEU A 434 -19.48 1.81 2.15
C LEU A 434 -20.83 1.89 2.88
N LYS A 435 -20.98 1.26 4.05
CA LYS A 435 -22.17 1.42 4.90
C LYS A 435 -22.34 2.86 5.37
N SER A 436 -21.23 3.49 5.72
CA SER A 436 -21.16 4.87 6.21
C SER A 436 -21.04 5.91 5.09
N SER A 437 -21.01 5.48 3.83
CA SER A 437 -20.99 6.41 2.70
C SER A 437 -22.31 7.16 2.58
N PHE A 438 -22.31 8.25 1.82
CA PHE A 438 -23.53 8.98 1.47
C PHE A 438 -24.18 8.45 0.18
N ALA A 439 -23.81 7.24 -0.25
CA ALA A 439 -24.43 6.56 -1.38
C ALA A 439 -25.87 6.14 -1.08
N SER A 440 -26.68 5.98 -2.12
CA SER A 440 -28.01 5.37 -1.99
C SER A 440 -27.92 3.92 -1.51
N GLN A 441 -28.93 3.47 -0.76
CA GLN A 441 -28.96 2.11 -0.20
C GLN A 441 -28.87 1.02 -1.27
N GLN A 442 -29.45 1.26 -2.45
CA GLN A 442 -29.35 0.35 -3.60
C GLN A 442 -27.91 0.23 -4.08
N LEU A 443 -27.19 1.35 -4.22
CA LEU A 443 -25.80 1.35 -4.64
C LEU A 443 -24.90 0.69 -3.59
N LYS A 444 -25.11 0.99 -2.29
CA LYS A 444 -24.41 0.33 -1.17
C LYS A 444 -24.56 -1.18 -1.24
N THR A 445 -25.78 -1.68 -1.37
CA THR A 445 -26.06 -3.13 -1.42
C THR A 445 -25.36 -3.79 -2.62
N LYS A 446 -25.44 -3.16 -3.80
CA LYS A 446 -24.76 -3.65 -5.02
C LYS A 446 -23.25 -3.74 -4.82
N LEU A 447 -22.63 -2.68 -4.29
CA LEU A 447 -21.18 -2.61 -4.13
C LEU A 447 -20.67 -3.51 -2.99
N ILE A 448 -21.42 -3.69 -1.89
CA ILE A 448 -21.09 -4.67 -0.82
C ILE A 448 -21.04 -6.09 -1.40
N ASN A 449 -22.07 -6.50 -2.15
CA ASN A 449 -22.12 -7.82 -2.77
C ASN A 449 -20.96 -8.02 -3.76
N TYR A 450 -20.65 -6.99 -4.53
CA TYR A 450 -19.50 -6.98 -5.42
C TYR A 450 -18.17 -7.15 -4.66
N MET A 451 -17.94 -6.38 -3.58
CA MET A 451 -16.74 -6.50 -2.75
C MET A 451 -16.61 -7.90 -2.15
N ARG A 452 -17.67 -8.42 -1.52
CA ARG A 452 -17.67 -9.77 -0.93
C ARG A 452 -17.26 -10.85 -1.91
N LYS A 453 -17.76 -10.78 -3.15
CA LYS A 453 -17.38 -11.72 -4.21
C LYS A 453 -15.89 -11.63 -4.55
N ASN A 454 -15.33 -10.43 -4.66
CA ASN A 454 -13.91 -10.25 -4.99
C ASN A 454 -12.98 -10.64 -3.84
N TYR A 455 -13.34 -10.27 -2.60
CA TYR A 455 -12.58 -10.68 -1.42
C TYR A 455 -12.65 -12.20 -1.20
N THR A 456 -13.79 -12.85 -1.46
CA THR A 456 -13.88 -14.32 -1.45
C THR A 456 -12.87 -14.96 -2.41
N ASN A 457 -12.73 -14.40 -3.62
CA ASN A 457 -11.75 -14.88 -4.59
C ASN A 457 -10.31 -14.61 -4.12
N CYS A 458 -10.05 -13.45 -3.50
CA CYS A 458 -8.77 -13.15 -2.86
C CYS A 458 -8.42 -14.20 -1.80
N TYR A 459 -9.33 -14.51 -0.86
CA TYR A 459 -9.05 -15.52 0.18
C TYR A 459 -8.76 -16.89 -0.41
N LYS A 460 -9.50 -17.31 -1.44
CA LYS A 460 -9.23 -18.57 -2.15
C LYS A 460 -7.83 -18.57 -2.75
N GLN A 461 -7.43 -17.47 -3.42
CA GLN A 461 -6.09 -17.33 -3.97
C GLN A 461 -5.02 -17.35 -2.87
N THR A 462 -5.21 -16.64 -1.76
CA THR A 462 -4.28 -16.63 -0.63
C THR A 462 -4.11 -18.03 -0.01
N ILE A 463 -5.22 -18.77 0.19
CA ILE A 463 -5.18 -20.14 0.71
C ILE A 463 -4.43 -21.06 -0.27
N LEU A 464 -4.72 -20.97 -1.56
CA LEU A 464 -4.02 -21.76 -2.58
C LEU A 464 -2.52 -21.44 -2.62
N LEU A 465 -2.15 -20.15 -2.56
CA LEU A 465 -0.75 -19.72 -2.50
C LEU A 465 -0.06 -20.22 -1.23
N GLN A 466 -0.74 -20.23 -0.09
CA GLN A 466 -0.20 -20.75 1.17
C GLN A 466 0.00 -22.27 1.11
N GLN A 467 -0.97 -23.02 0.59
CA GLN A 467 -0.86 -24.46 0.38
C GLN A 467 0.27 -24.81 -0.60
N PHE A 468 0.40 -24.04 -1.67
CA PHE A 468 1.49 -24.19 -2.63
C PHE A 468 2.84 -23.95 -1.96
N ARG A 469 3.01 -22.85 -1.21
CA ARG A 469 4.24 -22.57 -0.45
C ARG A 469 4.59 -23.70 0.52
N GLN A 470 3.64 -24.17 1.32
CA GLN A 470 3.86 -25.29 2.25
C GLN A 470 4.31 -26.56 1.53
N THR A 471 3.73 -26.84 0.35
CA THR A 471 4.10 -28.01 -0.46
C THR A 471 5.50 -27.85 -1.02
N THR A 472 5.84 -26.67 -1.54
CA THR A 472 7.17 -26.34 -2.04
C THR A 472 8.23 -26.40 -0.93
N ASP A 473 7.96 -25.83 0.23
CA ASP A 473 8.88 -25.85 1.38
C ASP A 473 9.16 -27.28 1.83
N LYS A 474 8.12 -28.12 1.87
CA LYS A 474 8.24 -29.55 2.17
C LYS A 474 9.08 -30.27 1.12
N TRP A 475 8.84 -30.04 -0.16
CA TRP A 475 9.63 -30.61 -1.26
C TRP A 475 11.10 -30.18 -1.19
N GLN A 476 11.35 -28.90 -0.92
CA GLN A 476 12.70 -28.36 -0.77
C GLN A 476 13.41 -29.01 0.41
N GLN A 477 12.71 -29.24 1.52
CA GLN A 477 13.25 -29.95 2.68
C GLN A 477 13.56 -31.42 2.33
N GLU A 478 12.65 -32.15 1.70
CA GLU A 478 12.88 -33.55 1.28
C GLU A 478 14.04 -33.69 0.29
N MET A 479 14.20 -32.72 -0.61
CA MET A 479 15.32 -32.66 -1.54
C MET A 479 16.64 -32.38 -0.81
N ASN A 480 16.65 -31.42 0.11
CA ASN A 480 17.82 -31.14 0.95
C ASN A 480 18.24 -32.37 1.78
N ASP A 481 17.28 -33.06 2.39
CA ASP A 481 17.53 -34.28 3.17
C ASP A 481 18.11 -35.41 2.28
N THR A 482 17.64 -35.50 1.03
CA THR A 482 18.14 -36.47 0.05
C THR A 482 19.58 -36.13 -0.38
N ILE A 483 19.86 -34.85 -0.62
CA ILE A 483 21.22 -34.37 -0.92
C ILE A 483 22.15 -34.69 0.26
N ASP A 484 21.74 -34.39 1.49
CA ASP A 484 22.55 -34.64 2.68
C ASP A 484 22.80 -36.14 2.90
N ARG A 485 21.77 -36.98 2.67
CA ARG A 485 21.92 -38.44 2.72
C ARG A 485 22.90 -38.95 1.66
N ASN A 486 22.79 -38.47 0.43
CA ASN A 486 23.68 -38.87 -0.66
C ASN A 486 25.12 -38.38 -0.43
N ALA A 487 25.28 -37.18 0.10
CA ALA A 487 26.58 -36.66 0.50
C ALA A 487 27.22 -37.53 1.60
N GLN A 488 26.44 -37.95 2.61
CA GLN A 488 26.94 -38.84 3.65
C GLN A 488 27.34 -40.21 3.09
N ILE A 489 26.54 -40.79 2.19
CA ILE A 489 26.87 -42.04 1.49
C ILE A 489 28.19 -41.89 0.70
N ALA A 490 28.36 -40.77 0.01
CA ALA A 490 29.58 -40.49 -0.75
C ALA A 490 30.82 -40.34 0.16
N ILE A 491 30.67 -39.68 1.30
CA ILE A 491 31.73 -39.57 2.33
C ILE A 491 32.10 -40.96 2.85
N ASP A 492 31.12 -41.77 3.25
CA ASP A 492 31.35 -43.11 3.79
C ASP A 492 32.05 -44.02 2.76
N LEU A 493 31.63 -43.95 1.50
CA LEU A 493 32.25 -44.68 0.39
C LEU A 493 33.70 -44.21 0.15
N ALA A 494 33.94 -42.90 0.15
CA ALA A 494 35.28 -42.35 -0.02
C ALA A 494 36.22 -42.74 1.12
N MET A 495 35.74 -42.72 2.37
CA MET A 495 36.48 -43.19 3.54
C MET A 495 36.83 -44.67 3.44
N LYS A 496 35.89 -45.51 2.99
CA LYS A 496 36.12 -46.94 2.77
C LYS A 496 37.22 -47.16 1.71
N ILE A 497 37.13 -46.48 0.56
CA ILE A 497 38.13 -46.55 -0.51
C ILE A 497 39.50 -46.07 -0.01
N HIS A 498 39.55 -44.99 0.77
CA HIS A 498 40.79 -44.47 1.34
C HIS A 498 41.45 -45.48 2.29
N LYS A 499 40.66 -46.10 3.17
CA LYS A 499 41.12 -47.15 4.09
C LYS A 499 41.67 -48.37 3.33
N GLU A 500 40.98 -48.83 2.29
CA GLU A 500 41.46 -49.93 1.44
C GLU A 500 42.79 -49.58 0.74
N LYS A 501 42.94 -48.34 0.26
CA LYS A 501 44.21 -47.85 -0.33
C LYS A 501 45.34 -47.79 0.70
N LEU A 502 45.05 -47.35 1.94
CA LEU A 502 46.02 -47.32 3.04
C LEU A 502 46.52 -48.73 3.38
N ILE A 503 45.60 -49.69 3.50
CA ILE A 503 45.95 -51.11 3.77
C ILE A 503 46.82 -51.66 2.64
N LYS A 504 46.45 -51.47 1.37
CA LYS A 504 47.27 -51.91 0.22
C LYS A 504 48.67 -51.30 0.23
N ARG A 505 48.78 -50.01 0.56
CA ARG A 505 50.08 -49.33 0.69
C ARG A 505 50.90 -49.89 1.86
N GLN A 506 50.28 -50.22 2.98
CA GLN A 506 50.95 -50.85 4.13
C GLN A 506 51.46 -52.24 3.77
N MET A 507 50.63 -53.08 3.15
CA MET A 507 51.06 -54.41 2.69
C MET A 507 52.21 -54.30 1.69
N HIS A 508 52.13 -53.39 0.72
CA HIS A 508 53.22 -53.17 -0.24
C HIS A 508 54.53 -52.71 0.42
N ARG A 509 54.47 -51.84 1.45
CA ARG A 509 55.65 -51.46 2.23
C ARG A 509 56.24 -52.63 3.01
N GLN A 510 55.39 -53.49 3.58
CA GLN A 510 55.83 -54.71 4.25
C GLN A 510 56.51 -55.66 3.25
N GLU A 511 55.93 -55.88 2.07
CA GLU A 511 56.55 -56.68 0.99
C GLU A 511 57.92 -56.13 0.57
N ILE A 512 58.05 -54.80 0.41
CA ILE A 512 59.34 -54.16 0.11
C ILE A 512 60.33 -54.38 1.25
N GLN A 513 59.92 -54.20 2.51
CA GLN A 513 60.79 -54.42 3.66
C GLN A 513 61.25 -55.88 3.77
N THR A 514 60.35 -56.85 3.52
CA THR A 514 60.70 -58.27 3.49
C THR A 514 61.73 -58.57 2.40
N LYS A 515 61.53 -58.03 1.19
CA LYS A 515 62.50 -58.19 0.09
C LYS A 515 63.87 -57.59 0.38
N LEU A 516 63.91 -56.39 0.95
CA LEU A 516 65.17 -55.76 1.36
C LEU A 516 65.90 -56.58 2.44
N PHE A 517 65.15 -57.16 3.38
CA PHE A 517 65.71 -58.02 4.42
C PHE A 517 66.22 -59.37 3.88
N GLU A 518 65.61 -59.89 2.81
CA GLU A 518 66.11 -61.08 2.09
C GLU A 518 67.40 -60.76 1.32
N GLU A 519 67.46 -59.62 0.63
CA GLU A 519 68.66 -59.15 -0.10
C GLU A 519 69.85 -58.92 0.86
N ASP A 520 69.64 -58.29 2.03
CA ASP A 520 70.69 -58.08 3.03
C ASP A 520 71.23 -59.40 3.63
N ASN A 521 70.42 -60.47 3.68
CA ASN A 521 70.88 -61.77 4.18
C ASN A 521 71.69 -62.56 3.14
N ASP A 522 71.38 -62.44 1.85
CA ASP A 522 72.13 -63.10 0.78
C ASP A 522 73.55 -62.52 0.63
N ASP A 523 73.73 -61.21 0.82
CA ASP A 523 75.06 -60.58 0.79
C ASP A 523 75.95 -61.00 1.97
N SER A 524 75.36 -61.31 3.13
CA SER A 524 76.11 -61.79 4.31
C SER A 524 76.56 -63.26 4.25
N GLN A 525 76.15 -64.03 3.23
CA GLN A 525 76.66 -65.38 2.96
C GLN A 525 77.78 -65.41 1.91
N GLN A 526 78.14 -64.27 1.30
CA GLN A 526 79.24 -64.15 0.33
C GLN A 526 80.52 -63.51 0.88
N GLU A 527 80.52 -63.00 2.11
CA GLU A 527 81.74 -62.74 2.90
C GLU A 527 82.09 -63.94 3.80
#